data_AF-A0A524A105-F1
#
_entry.id   AF-A0A524A105-F1
#
_cell.length_a   1.000
_cell.length_b   1.000
_cell.length_c   1.000
_cell.angle_alpha   90.00
_cell.angle_beta   90.00
_cell.angle_gamma   90.00
#
_symmetry.space_group_name_H-M   'P 1'
#
loop_
_entity.id
_entity.type
_entity.pdbx_description
1 polymer ?
#
loop_
_entity_poly.entity_id
_entity_poly.type
_entity_poly.pdbx_seq_one_letter_code
_entity_poly.pdbx_strand_id
1 'polypeptide(L)'
;MLWGKKKIECPYCQKTLEKKPSRKTKCPFCKEYIFVRNQELVTKERAKILDALKRLEISDTFYDVVKKDMTKSLGCEPNFIDVLKSTLEHYLGIIKTLSLHEKKMKHYSMSIIMNENNQESFPYLQQSAKMNLLSLKEDGYTEEVELSGGSCPSCQKLKGKILTIDEALEQMPIPNKNCSHVLYDEKRGFCRCEYYPSSEIMREARKKYE
;
A
#
# COMPACT_ATOMS: atom_id res chain seq x y z
N MET A 1 -6.76 41.35 10.74
CA MET A 1 -7.25 39.99 11.08
C MET A 1 -6.38 39.43 12.19
N LEU A 2 -6.95 39.29 13.40
CA LEU A 2 -6.26 38.72 14.56
C LEU A 2 -6.16 37.20 14.38
N TRP A 3 -5.00 36.71 13.97
CA TRP A 3 -4.69 35.28 14.05
C TRP A 3 -4.54 34.94 15.54
N GLY A 4 -5.63 34.54 16.19
CA GLY A 4 -5.59 34.01 17.55
C GLY A 4 -4.60 32.84 17.59
N LYS A 5 -3.59 32.92 18.45
CA LYS A 5 -2.63 31.83 18.65
C LYS A 5 -3.41 30.55 18.99
N LYS A 6 -3.51 29.61 18.02
CA LYS A 6 -4.16 28.32 18.21
C LYS A 6 -3.52 27.67 19.44
N LYS A 7 -4.31 27.43 20.50
CA LYS A 7 -3.82 26.77 21.71
C LYS A 7 -3.28 25.39 21.31
N ILE A 8 -2.08 25.09 21.80
CA ILE A 8 -1.41 23.83 21.48
C ILE A 8 -1.83 22.83 22.54
N GLU A 9 -2.78 21.96 22.21
CA GLU A 9 -3.41 21.06 23.17
C GLU A 9 -3.01 19.61 22.92
N CYS A 10 -2.96 18.81 24.00
CA CYS A 10 -2.73 17.38 23.89
C CYS A 10 -3.96 16.70 23.23
N PRO A 11 -3.80 15.87 22.18
CA PRO A 11 -4.93 15.22 21.51
C PRO A 11 -5.63 14.15 22.36
N TYR A 12 -5.08 13.81 23.53
CA TYR A 12 -5.66 12.83 24.46
C TYR A 12 -6.41 13.48 25.61
N CYS A 13 -5.76 14.39 26.34
CA CYS A 13 -6.32 15.00 27.56
C CYS A 13 -6.71 16.48 27.39
N GLN A 14 -6.52 17.06 26.20
CA GLN A 14 -6.88 18.44 25.84
C GLN A 14 -6.18 19.53 26.66
N LYS A 15 -5.30 19.16 27.60
CA LYS A 15 -4.49 20.13 28.36
C LYS A 15 -3.53 20.87 27.43
N THR A 16 -3.40 22.17 27.65
CA THR A 16 -2.49 23.06 26.91
C THR A 16 -1.03 22.70 27.21
N LEU A 17 -0.22 22.62 26.17
CA LEU A 17 1.21 22.37 26.23
C LEU A 17 1.98 23.69 26.16
N GLU A 18 3.09 23.79 26.88
CA GLU A 18 3.95 24.98 26.89
C GLU A 18 4.56 25.27 25.51
N LYS A 19 4.97 24.21 24.80
CA LYS A 19 5.57 24.30 23.46
C LYS A 19 5.02 23.22 22.55
N LYS A 20 4.89 23.53 21.27
CA LYS A 20 4.50 22.57 20.24
C LYS A 20 5.64 21.56 20.03
N PRO A 21 5.42 20.26 20.25
CA PRO A 21 6.39 19.25 19.90
C PRO A 21 6.68 19.27 18.39
N SER A 22 7.95 19.18 18.00
CA SER A 22 8.36 18.98 16.59
C SER A 22 8.47 17.50 16.21
N ARG A 23 8.59 16.61 17.20
CA ARG A 23 8.74 15.16 17.06
C ARG A 23 7.91 14.42 18.11
N LYS A 24 7.80 13.09 17.97
CA LYS A 24 7.12 12.23 18.94
C LYS A 24 7.57 12.55 20.36
N THR A 25 6.62 12.91 21.22
CA THR A 25 6.90 13.38 22.59
C THR A 25 5.84 12.84 23.56
N LYS A 26 6.23 12.59 24.82
CA LYS A 26 5.30 12.14 25.87
C LYS A 26 4.61 13.36 26.50
N CYS A 27 3.28 13.32 26.62
CA CYS A 27 2.51 14.38 27.27
C CYS A 27 2.91 14.50 28.75
N PRO A 28 3.23 15.70 29.27
CA PRO A 28 3.60 15.86 30.68
C PRO A 28 2.44 15.57 31.63
N PHE A 29 1.19 15.67 31.17
CA PHE A 29 -0.01 15.51 32.00
C PHE A 29 -0.57 14.09 32.00
N CYS A 30 -0.98 13.57 30.82
CA CYS A 30 -1.59 12.25 30.71
C CYS A 30 -0.61 11.14 30.40
N LYS A 31 0.67 11.45 30.16
CA LYS A 31 1.74 10.48 29.88
C LYS A 31 1.59 9.71 28.56
N GLU A 32 0.56 9.99 27.75
CA GLU A 32 0.41 9.44 26.40
C GLU A 32 1.43 10.02 25.40
N TYR A 33 1.81 9.22 24.40
CA TYR A 33 2.68 9.69 23.32
C TYR A 33 1.90 10.48 22.27
N ILE A 34 2.30 11.72 22.07
CA ILE A 34 1.79 12.62 21.03
C ILE A 34 2.65 12.48 19.77
N PHE A 35 2.01 12.34 18.62
CA PHE A 35 2.65 12.26 17.32
C PHE A 35 2.43 13.56 16.55
N VAL A 36 3.37 13.90 15.66
CA VAL A 36 3.30 15.10 14.82
C VAL A 36 3.18 14.67 13.36
N ARG A 37 2.10 15.07 12.69
CA ARG A 37 1.83 14.79 11.27
C ARG A 37 1.19 16.00 10.62
N ASN A 38 1.64 16.40 9.43
CA ASN A 38 1.12 17.57 8.71
C ASN A 38 1.02 18.84 9.59
N GLN A 39 2.02 19.04 10.45
CA GLN A 39 2.06 20.13 11.44
C GLN A 39 0.96 20.07 12.53
N GLU A 40 0.24 18.96 12.67
CA GLU A 40 -0.78 18.76 13.69
C GLU A 40 -0.34 17.76 14.76
N LEU A 41 -0.89 17.90 15.97
CA LEU A 41 -0.70 16.95 17.06
C LEU A 41 -1.81 15.92 17.01
N VAL A 42 -1.43 14.65 16.86
CA VAL A 42 -2.39 13.56 16.67
C VAL A 42 -2.13 12.41 17.63
N THR A 43 -3.17 11.61 17.86
CA THR A 43 -3.06 10.34 18.60
C THR A 43 -2.26 9.32 17.78
N LYS A 44 -1.80 8.25 18.44
CA LYS A 44 -1.18 7.10 17.78
C LYS A 44 -2.05 6.51 16.68
N GLU A 45 -3.36 6.40 16.93
CA GLU A 45 -4.32 5.83 15.97
C GLU A 45 -4.48 6.72 14.73
N ARG A 46 -4.67 8.03 14.91
CA ARG A 46 -4.74 8.96 13.77
C ARG A 46 -3.41 9.05 13.04
N ALA A 47 -2.27 8.96 13.72
CA ALA A 47 -0.97 8.89 13.07
C ALA A 47 -0.85 7.67 12.14
N LYS A 48 -1.31 6.49 12.58
CA LYS A 48 -1.34 5.28 11.73
C LYS A 48 -2.18 5.47 10.47
N ILE A 49 -3.37 6.07 10.61
CA ILE A 49 -4.26 6.36 9.49
C ILE A 49 -3.57 7.31 8.50
N LEU A 50 -3.02 8.42 8.98
CA LEU A 50 -2.34 9.41 8.14
C LEU A 50 -1.11 8.82 7.42
N ASP A 51 -0.34 7.96 8.08
CA ASP A 51 0.80 7.28 7.48
C ASP A 51 0.37 6.31 6.37
N ALA A 52 -0.74 5.57 6.58
CA ALA A 52 -1.33 4.70 5.58
C ALA A 52 -1.87 5.50 4.36
N LEU A 53 -2.60 6.59 4.62
CA LEU A 53 -3.14 7.46 3.57
C LEU A 53 -2.04 8.13 2.77
N LYS A 54 -0.95 8.56 3.41
CA LYS A 54 0.22 9.09 2.73
C LYS A 54 0.84 8.06 1.79
N ARG A 55 0.97 6.79 2.22
CA ARG A 55 1.49 5.70 1.39
C ARG A 55 0.56 5.38 0.21
N LEU A 56 -0.75 5.52 0.40
CA LEU A 56 -1.74 5.40 -0.66
C LEU A 56 -1.83 6.68 -1.50
N GLU A 57 -1.21 7.79 -1.11
CA GLU A 57 -1.39 9.12 -1.73
C GLU A 57 -2.88 9.49 -1.89
N ILE A 58 -3.68 9.16 -0.88
CA ILE A 58 -5.10 9.53 -0.80
C ILE A 58 -5.25 10.60 0.27
N SER A 59 -6.13 11.59 0.03
CA SER A 59 -6.34 12.68 0.99
C SER A 59 -7.06 12.19 2.25
N ASP A 60 -6.71 12.80 3.38
CA ASP A 60 -7.36 12.59 4.68
C ASP A 60 -8.86 12.93 4.62
N THR A 61 -9.21 13.97 3.87
CA THR A 61 -10.60 14.38 3.66
C THR A 61 -11.43 13.32 2.94
N PHE A 62 -10.86 12.61 1.97
CA PHE A 62 -11.58 11.56 1.25
C PHE A 62 -11.82 10.34 2.14
N TYR A 63 -10.83 9.98 2.95
CA TYR A 63 -10.98 8.95 3.98
C TYR A 63 -12.09 9.30 4.98
N ASP A 64 -12.11 10.54 5.49
CA ASP A 64 -13.12 10.97 6.47
C ASP A 64 -14.55 10.95 5.88
N VAL A 65 -14.72 11.23 4.58
CA VAL A 65 -16.00 11.08 3.87
C VAL A 65 -16.43 9.61 3.84
N VAL A 66 -15.56 8.72 3.36
CA VAL A 66 -15.85 7.27 3.29
C VAL A 66 -16.17 6.70 4.66
N LYS A 67 -15.37 7.07 5.68
CA LYS A 67 -15.60 6.65 7.07
C LYS A 67 -16.98 7.05 7.56
N LYS A 68 -17.38 8.31 7.34
CA LYS A 68 -18.69 8.82 7.77
C LYS A 68 -19.84 8.05 7.12
N ASP A 69 -19.72 7.76 5.83
CA ASP A 69 -20.73 6.99 5.10
C ASP A 69 -20.82 5.55 5.62
N MET A 70 -19.68 4.92 5.92
CA MET A 70 -19.64 3.59 6.56
C MET A 70 -20.21 3.59 7.97
N THR A 71 -19.89 4.58 8.81
CA THR A 71 -20.47 4.70 10.16
C THR A 71 -21.99 4.82 10.08
N LYS A 72 -22.50 5.59 9.12
CA LYS A 72 -23.96 5.74 8.91
C LYS A 72 -24.60 4.44 8.47
N SER A 73 -23.97 3.65 7.60
CA SER A 73 -24.54 2.40 7.09
C SER A 73 -24.46 1.25 8.10
N LEU A 74 -23.39 1.19 8.90
CA LEU A 74 -23.18 0.14 9.90
C LEU A 74 -23.81 0.43 11.26
N GLY A 75 -24.09 1.72 11.57
CA GLY A 75 -24.58 2.14 12.88
C GLY A 75 -23.54 2.07 14.00
N CYS A 76 -22.29 1.79 13.68
CA CYS A 76 -21.18 1.72 14.63
C CYS A 76 -19.88 2.26 13.99
N GLU A 77 -18.85 2.46 14.82
CA GLU A 77 -17.55 2.90 14.33
C GLU A 77 -16.84 1.78 13.56
N PRO A 78 -16.54 1.95 12.27
CA PRO A 78 -15.88 0.92 11.48
C PRO A 78 -14.40 0.76 11.85
N ASN A 79 -13.87 -0.46 11.66
CA ASN A 79 -12.44 -0.71 11.78
C ASN A 79 -11.67 0.08 10.71
N PHE A 80 -10.58 0.74 11.10
CA PHE A 80 -9.79 1.58 10.19
C PHE A 80 -9.27 0.83 8.95
N ILE A 81 -8.96 -0.46 9.06
CA ILE A 81 -8.52 -1.28 7.92
C ILE A 81 -9.64 -1.37 6.89
N ASP A 82 -10.87 -1.62 7.32
CA ASP A 82 -12.01 -1.77 6.41
C ASP A 82 -12.36 -0.43 5.76
N VAL A 83 -12.22 0.68 6.50
CA VAL A 83 -12.31 2.01 5.93
C VAL A 83 -11.22 2.25 4.88
N LEU A 84 -9.96 1.85 5.12
CA LEU A 84 -8.87 2.01 4.14
C LEU A 84 -9.12 1.20 2.86
N LYS A 85 -9.65 -0.03 2.97
CA LYS A 85 -10.04 -0.85 1.82
C LYS A 85 -11.11 -0.16 0.99
N SER A 86 -12.22 0.22 1.64
CA SER A 86 -13.32 0.93 1.00
C SER A 86 -12.85 2.26 0.38
N THR A 87 -11.97 2.98 1.08
CA THR A 87 -11.36 4.22 0.59
C THR A 87 -10.59 3.98 -0.71
N LEU A 88 -9.74 2.94 -0.76
CA LEU A 88 -9.02 2.60 -1.99
C LEU A 88 -9.97 2.22 -3.13
N GLU A 89 -10.97 1.38 -2.85
CA GLU A 89 -11.95 0.93 -3.84
C GLU A 89 -12.75 2.10 -4.42
N HIS A 90 -13.25 3.00 -3.58
CA HIS A 90 -13.93 4.22 -4.04
C HIS A 90 -12.99 5.14 -4.81
N TYR A 91 -11.75 5.32 -4.36
CA TYR A 91 -10.77 6.16 -5.04
C TYR A 91 -10.48 5.65 -6.46
N LEU A 92 -10.20 4.36 -6.61
CA LEU A 92 -9.99 3.71 -7.92
C LEU A 92 -11.27 3.71 -8.79
N GLY A 93 -12.43 3.66 -8.14
CA GLY A 93 -13.74 3.73 -8.79
C GLY A 93 -14.05 5.11 -9.38
N ILE A 94 -13.65 6.18 -8.70
CA ILE A 94 -13.95 7.57 -9.09
C ILE A 94 -12.87 8.12 -10.04
N ILE A 95 -11.59 7.92 -9.73
CA ILE A 95 -10.49 8.51 -10.50
C ILE A 95 -10.14 7.59 -11.67
N LYS A 96 -10.92 7.71 -12.76
CA LYS A 96 -10.75 6.90 -13.97
C LYS A 96 -9.45 7.18 -14.74
N THR A 97 -8.85 8.34 -14.53
CA THR A 97 -7.66 8.81 -15.25
C THR A 97 -6.35 8.20 -14.75
N LEU A 98 -6.36 7.41 -13.67
CA LEU A 98 -5.15 6.78 -13.16
C LEU A 98 -4.59 5.79 -14.18
N SER A 99 -3.31 5.94 -14.49
CA SER A 99 -2.53 4.98 -15.28
C SER A 99 -2.51 3.61 -14.59
N LEU A 100 -2.23 2.57 -15.37
CA LEU A 100 -2.03 1.23 -14.80
C LEU A 100 -0.85 1.18 -13.83
N HIS A 101 0.19 1.96 -14.07
CA HIS A 101 1.30 2.12 -13.13
C HIS A 101 0.83 2.70 -11.78
N GLU A 102 0.04 3.77 -11.77
CA GLU A 102 -0.49 4.34 -10.53
C GLU A 102 -1.38 3.33 -9.80
N LYS A 103 -2.25 2.62 -10.51
CA LYS A 103 -3.09 1.55 -9.93
C LYS A 103 -2.24 0.43 -9.33
N LYS A 104 -1.17 0.00 -10.02
CA LYS A 104 -0.17 -0.96 -9.51
C LYS A 104 0.39 -0.50 -8.17
N MET A 105 0.85 0.76 -8.09
CA MET A 105 1.47 1.32 -6.89
C MET A 105 0.47 1.41 -5.74
N LYS A 106 -0.77 1.81 -5.99
CA LYS A 106 -1.84 1.89 -4.97
C LYS A 106 -2.17 0.51 -4.38
N HIS A 107 -2.32 -0.51 -5.22
CA HIS A 107 -2.54 -1.88 -4.76
C HIS A 107 -1.33 -2.44 -4.01
N TYR A 108 -0.11 -2.18 -4.47
CA TYR A 108 1.10 -2.61 -3.75
C TYR A 108 1.20 -1.95 -2.37
N SER A 109 1.00 -0.64 -2.29
CA SER A 109 0.93 0.10 -1.02
C SER A 109 -0.11 -0.49 -0.06
N MET A 110 -1.29 -0.85 -0.58
CA MET A 110 -2.32 -1.50 0.23
C MET A 110 -1.90 -2.88 0.71
N SER A 111 -1.23 -3.67 -0.12
CA SER A 111 -0.73 -4.99 0.28
C SER A 111 0.25 -4.90 1.46
N ILE A 112 1.09 -3.86 1.50
CA ILE A 112 2.01 -3.59 2.61
C ILE A 112 1.21 -3.22 3.87
N ILE A 113 0.24 -2.30 3.76
CA ILE A 113 -0.61 -1.91 4.88
C ILE A 113 -1.34 -3.11 5.47
N MET A 114 -1.86 -4.00 4.63
CA MET A 114 -2.53 -5.22 5.07
C MET A 114 -1.57 -6.14 5.82
N ASN A 115 -0.37 -6.40 5.27
CA ASN A 115 0.63 -7.26 5.90
C ASN A 115 1.13 -6.69 7.24
N GLU A 116 1.41 -5.37 7.32
CA GLU A 116 1.80 -4.68 8.55
C GLU A 116 0.76 -4.81 9.68
N ASN A 117 -0.51 -5.04 9.33
CA ASN A 117 -1.62 -5.19 10.27
C ASN A 117 -2.09 -6.66 10.40
N ASN A 118 -1.24 -7.62 10.00
CA ASN A 118 -1.52 -9.06 10.04
C ASN A 118 -2.82 -9.46 9.32
N GLN A 119 -3.16 -8.73 8.26
CA GLN A 119 -4.30 -8.98 7.39
C GLN A 119 -3.85 -9.63 6.07
N GLU A 120 -4.81 -10.20 5.35
CA GLU A 120 -4.55 -10.83 4.06
C GLU A 120 -4.10 -9.79 3.01
N SER A 121 -2.87 -9.93 2.52
CA SER A 121 -2.27 -9.03 1.52
C SER A 121 -2.28 -9.59 0.09
N PHE A 122 -2.48 -10.91 -0.07
CA PHE A 122 -2.34 -11.60 -1.34
C PHE A 122 -3.25 -11.05 -2.46
N PRO A 123 -4.55 -10.76 -2.23
CA PRO A 123 -5.40 -10.17 -3.27
C PRO A 123 -4.86 -8.84 -3.81
N TYR A 124 -4.29 -8.00 -2.94
CA TYR A 124 -3.71 -6.71 -3.34
C TYR A 124 -2.38 -6.88 -4.10
N LEU A 125 -1.56 -7.86 -3.73
CA LEU A 125 -0.39 -8.24 -4.54
C LEU A 125 -0.81 -8.71 -5.94
N GLN A 126 -1.87 -9.51 -6.02
CA GLN A 126 -2.38 -10.04 -7.28
C GLN A 126 -2.91 -8.92 -8.19
N GLN A 127 -3.65 -7.96 -7.63
CA GLN A 127 -4.09 -6.78 -8.37
C GLN A 127 -2.91 -5.92 -8.83
N SER A 128 -1.89 -5.71 -7.97
CA SER A 128 -0.69 -4.98 -8.36
C SER A 128 0.04 -5.64 -9.53
N ALA A 129 0.25 -6.96 -9.46
CA ALA A 129 0.88 -7.73 -10.53
C ALA A 129 0.05 -7.74 -11.82
N LYS A 130 -1.28 -7.81 -11.71
CA LYS A 130 -2.19 -7.69 -12.85
C LYS A 130 -2.08 -6.33 -13.53
N MET A 131 -2.06 -5.24 -12.76
CA MET A 131 -1.88 -3.90 -13.33
C MET A 131 -0.52 -3.74 -14.02
N ASN A 132 0.54 -4.37 -13.49
CA ASN A 132 1.85 -4.42 -14.14
C ASN A 132 1.78 -5.11 -15.51
N LEU A 133 1.17 -6.31 -15.57
CA LEU A 133 1.01 -7.05 -16.84
C LEU A 133 0.16 -6.30 -17.86
N LEU A 134 -0.95 -5.70 -17.42
CA LEU A 134 -1.78 -4.88 -18.30
C LEU A 134 -1.02 -3.66 -18.83
N SER A 135 -0.15 -3.05 -18.00
CA SER A 135 0.68 -1.92 -18.43
C SER A 135 1.64 -2.36 -19.52
N LEU A 136 2.33 -3.49 -19.32
CA LEU A 136 3.22 -4.06 -20.33
C LEU A 136 2.47 -4.40 -21.63
N LYS A 137 1.23 -4.87 -21.51
CA LYS A 137 0.36 -5.15 -22.67
C LYS A 137 -0.01 -3.87 -23.42
N GLU A 138 -0.37 -2.79 -22.71
CA GLU A 138 -0.69 -1.49 -23.30
C GLU A 138 0.52 -0.84 -23.96
N ASP A 139 1.71 -1.00 -23.37
CA ASP A 139 2.95 -0.44 -23.91
C ASP A 139 3.36 -1.09 -25.25
N GLY A 140 3.02 -2.37 -25.47
CA GLY A 140 3.19 -3.07 -26.75
C GLY A 140 4.66 -3.38 -27.14
N TYR A 141 5.64 -3.11 -26.29
CA TYR A 141 7.05 -3.36 -26.57
C TYR A 141 7.45 -4.84 -26.58
N THR A 142 6.65 -5.69 -25.93
CA THR A 142 6.86 -7.14 -25.92
C THR A 142 5.55 -7.87 -25.71
N GLU A 143 5.49 -9.11 -26.19
CA GLU A 143 4.41 -10.06 -25.94
C GLU A 143 4.77 -11.07 -24.83
N GLU A 144 6.04 -11.09 -24.38
CA GLU A 144 6.57 -12.05 -23.42
C GLU A 144 7.08 -11.37 -22.14
N VAL A 145 6.92 -12.08 -21.03
CA VAL A 145 7.45 -11.73 -19.73
C VAL A 145 8.26 -12.87 -19.16
N GLU A 146 9.34 -12.52 -18.46
CA GLU A 146 10.14 -13.43 -17.67
C GLU A 146 9.82 -13.24 -16.18
N LEU A 147 9.62 -14.35 -15.48
CA LEU A 147 9.33 -14.35 -14.06
C LEU A 147 10.62 -14.27 -13.25
N SER A 148 10.67 -13.32 -12.32
CA SER A 148 11.67 -13.35 -11.26
C SER A 148 11.36 -14.45 -10.23
N GLY A 149 12.39 -14.97 -9.57
CA GLY A 149 12.26 -16.05 -8.57
C GLY A 149 12.86 -15.76 -7.21
N GLY A 150 13.07 -14.50 -6.84
CA GLY A 150 13.97 -14.13 -5.74
C GLY A 150 13.42 -14.26 -4.31
N SER A 151 12.11 -14.47 -4.08
CA SER A 151 11.54 -14.26 -2.74
C SER A 151 11.79 -15.40 -1.74
N CYS A 152 11.84 -16.66 -2.19
CA CYS A 152 11.98 -17.86 -1.35
C CYS A 152 12.18 -19.13 -2.23
N PRO A 153 12.42 -20.34 -1.66
CA PRO A 153 12.61 -21.55 -2.45
C PRO A 153 11.46 -21.90 -3.41
N SER A 154 10.21 -21.60 -3.05
CA SER A 154 9.07 -21.83 -3.96
C SER A 154 9.06 -20.85 -5.14
N CYS A 155 9.47 -19.60 -4.92
CA CYS A 155 9.64 -18.60 -5.98
C CYS A 155 10.82 -18.92 -6.91
N GLN A 156 11.90 -19.51 -6.39
CA GLN A 156 13.07 -19.86 -7.21
C GLN A 156 12.72 -20.86 -8.32
N LYS A 157 11.71 -21.71 -8.11
CA LYS A 157 11.18 -22.63 -9.15
C LYS A 157 10.55 -21.90 -10.35
N LEU A 158 10.19 -20.64 -10.20
CA LEU A 158 9.60 -19.81 -11.26
C LEU A 158 10.65 -18.94 -11.95
N LYS A 159 11.88 -18.86 -11.42
CA LYS A 159 12.93 -17.99 -11.94
C LYS A 159 13.22 -18.32 -13.41
N GLY A 160 13.18 -17.29 -14.26
CA GLY A 160 13.53 -17.43 -15.67
C GLY A 160 12.46 -18.10 -16.52
N LYS A 161 11.31 -18.50 -15.94
CA LYS A 161 10.18 -18.98 -16.73
C LYS A 161 9.68 -17.84 -17.61
N ILE A 162 9.54 -18.12 -18.90
CA ILE A 162 9.00 -17.19 -19.88
C ILE A 162 7.54 -17.58 -20.13
N LEU A 163 6.67 -16.57 -20.19
CA LEU A 163 5.26 -16.69 -20.55
C LEU A 163 4.91 -15.56 -21.50
N THR A 164 3.92 -15.77 -22.35
CA THR A 164 3.24 -14.64 -22.98
C THR A 164 2.53 -13.81 -21.91
N ILE A 165 2.30 -12.52 -22.17
CA ILE A 165 1.56 -11.64 -21.26
C ILE A 165 0.15 -12.20 -20.99
N ASP A 166 -0.49 -12.78 -22.00
CA ASP A 166 -1.83 -13.36 -21.87
C ASP A 166 -1.85 -14.62 -21.00
N GLU A 167 -0.89 -15.53 -21.18
CA GLU A 167 -0.72 -16.66 -20.26
C GLU A 167 -0.42 -16.20 -18.83
N ALA A 168 0.39 -15.16 -18.66
CA ALA A 168 0.70 -14.61 -17.35
C ALA A 168 -0.54 -13.99 -16.68
N LEU A 169 -1.40 -13.30 -17.44
CA LEU A 169 -2.67 -12.73 -16.97
C LEU A 169 -3.69 -13.81 -16.59
N GLU A 170 -3.71 -14.93 -17.31
CA GLU A 170 -4.59 -16.06 -17.03
C GLU A 170 -4.11 -16.86 -15.81
N GLN A 171 -2.83 -17.27 -15.81
CA GLN A 171 -2.28 -18.17 -14.81
C GLN A 171 -1.94 -17.45 -13.50
N MET A 172 -1.60 -16.15 -13.57
CA MET A 172 -1.12 -15.33 -12.44
C MET A 172 -0.12 -16.06 -11.51
N PRO A 173 0.96 -16.68 -12.04
CA PRO A 173 1.90 -17.48 -11.25
C PRO A 173 2.67 -16.69 -10.19
N ILE A 174 2.88 -15.39 -10.44
CA ILE A 174 3.32 -14.43 -9.43
C ILE A 174 2.27 -13.32 -9.25
N PRO A 175 1.98 -12.88 -8.01
CA PRO A 175 2.60 -13.28 -6.75
C PRO A 175 2.39 -14.76 -6.41
N ASN A 176 3.45 -15.43 -5.96
CA ASN A 176 3.40 -16.86 -5.66
C ASN A 176 2.62 -17.07 -4.35
N LYS A 177 1.50 -17.80 -4.41
CA LYS A 177 0.65 -18.11 -3.25
C LYS A 177 1.37 -18.88 -2.15
N ASN A 178 2.39 -19.65 -2.53
CA ASN A 178 3.24 -20.42 -1.62
C ASN A 178 4.55 -19.70 -1.28
N CYS A 179 4.63 -18.39 -1.51
CA CYS A 179 5.78 -17.61 -1.08
C CYS A 179 5.93 -17.69 0.44
N SER A 180 7.13 -17.93 0.94
CA SER A 180 7.43 -17.95 2.40
C SER A 180 8.23 -16.73 2.86
N HIS A 181 8.42 -15.73 2.01
CA HIS A 181 9.10 -14.50 2.40
C HIS A 181 8.26 -13.74 3.45
N VAL A 182 8.83 -13.46 4.61
CA VAL A 182 8.19 -12.67 5.66
C VAL A 182 8.59 -11.21 5.49
N LEU A 183 7.59 -10.32 5.43
CA LEU A 183 7.81 -8.88 5.44
C LEU A 183 7.53 -8.29 6.83
N TYR A 184 6.29 -8.42 7.34
CA TYR A 184 5.90 -8.03 8.70
C TYR A 184 5.10 -9.12 9.43
N ASP A 185 4.19 -9.79 8.73
CA ASP A 185 3.38 -10.88 9.29
C ASP A 185 4.10 -12.23 9.12
N GLU A 186 4.59 -12.80 10.21
CA GLU A 186 5.30 -14.10 10.23
C GLU A 186 4.42 -15.27 9.77
N LYS A 187 3.09 -15.13 9.79
CA LYS A 187 2.15 -16.20 9.42
C LYS A 187 1.82 -16.20 7.93
N ARG A 188 2.15 -15.14 7.19
CA ARG A 188 1.73 -14.96 5.80
C ARG A 188 2.88 -14.49 4.93
N GLY A 189 3.12 -15.24 3.85
CA GLY A 189 4.09 -14.87 2.85
C GLY A 189 3.76 -13.57 2.13
N PHE A 190 4.80 -12.82 1.79
CA PHE A 190 4.74 -11.60 1.01
C PHE A 190 5.60 -11.76 -0.25
N CYS A 191 4.99 -12.10 -1.38
CA CYS A 191 5.75 -12.28 -2.62
C CYS A 191 6.20 -10.94 -3.20
N ARG A 192 7.51 -10.81 -3.47
CA ARG A 192 8.13 -9.64 -4.11
C ARG A 192 8.63 -9.94 -5.53
N CYS A 193 8.15 -11.03 -6.11
CA CYS A 193 8.51 -11.38 -7.49
C CYS A 193 7.76 -10.47 -8.46
N GLU A 194 8.45 -10.05 -9.50
CA GLU A 194 7.96 -9.21 -10.59
C GLU A 194 8.04 -9.96 -11.94
N TYR A 195 7.21 -9.51 -12.87
CA TYR A 195 7.30 -9.81 -14.29
C TYR A 195 8.20 -8.79 -14.96
N TYR A 196 9.24 -9.24 -15.65
CA TYR A 196 10.10 -8.40 -16.46
C TYR A 196 9.76 -8.55 -17.94
N PRO A 197 9.74 -7.45 -18.72
CA PRO A 197 9.72 -7.55 -20.17
C PRO A 197 10.81 -8.50 -20.66
N SER A 198 10.46 -9.37 -21.59
CA SER A 198 11.37 -10.34 -22.16
C SER A 198 11.22 -10.35 -23.66
N SER A 199 12.33 -10.44 -24.38
CA SER A 199 12.39 -10.74 -25.81
C SER A 199 13.68 -11.50 -26.07
N GLU A 200 13.81 -12.11 -27.25
CA GLU A 200 15.05 -12.81 -27.63
C GLU A 200 16.27 -11.89 -27.48
N ILE A 201 16.19 -10.67 -28.00
CA ILE A 201 17.23 -9.64 -27.89
C ILE A 201 17.54 -9.31 -26.41
N MET A 202 16.52 -9.11 -25.58
CA MET A 202 16.71 -8.80 -24.16
C MET A 202 17.37 -9.95 -23.39
N ARG A 203 17.11 -11.21 -23.78
CA ARG A 203 17.71 -12.40 -23.18
C ARG A 203 19.15 -12.58 -23.62
N GLU A 204 19.44 -12.40 -24.90
CA GLU A 204 20.80 -12.45 -25.44
C GLU A 204 21.69 -11.37 -24.83
N ALA A 205 21.16 -10.15 -24.68
CA ALA A 205 21.88 -9.06 -24.02
C ALA A 205 22.26 -9.42 -22.58
N ARG A 206 21.37 -10.08 -21.81
CA ARG A 206 21.65 -10.47 -20.42
C ARG A 206 22.73 -11.56 -20.30
N LYS A 207 22.72 -12.56 -21.19
CA LYS A 207 23.76 -13.61 -21.24
C LYS A 207 25.18 -13.06 -21.46
N LYS A 208 25.31 -11.86 -21.99
CA LYS A 208 26.61 -11.21 -22.24
C LYS A 208 27.21 -10.57 -20.98
N TYR A 209 26.42 -10.37 -19.92
CA TYR A 209 26.82 -9.70 -18.69
C TYR A 209 26.66 -10.57 -17.43
N GLU A 210 26.29 -11.84 -17.58
CA GLU A 210 26.30 -12.89 -16.54
C GLU A 210 27.56 -13.75 -16.67
#